data_AF-A0A453GN45-F1
#
_entry.id   AF-A0A453GN45-F1
#
_cell.length_a   1.000
_cell.length_b   1.000
_cell.length_c   1.000
_cell.angle_alpha   90.00
_cell.angle_beta   90.00
_cell.angle_gamma   90.00
#
_symmetry.space_group_name_H-M   'P 1'
#
loop_
_entity.id
_entity.type
_entity.pdbx_description
1 polymer ?
#
loop_
_entity_poly.entity_id
_entity_poly.type
_entity_poly.pdbx_seq_one_letter_code
_entity_poly.pdbx_strand_id
1 'polypeptide(L)'
;CSIVGVLILAPVNYTSAGPSGTKRPNSMEIFTVSNVPKGSDRLWVHFSCLCFISFYVVYLLHKEYKEMSHKRIERLKYHRKRPDQFTILVQGIPVCADHGIYGCNVDHFFSKHYQTYQSYQILHDNGNIESLQKLASSLEKQIERKRDTRRCNFWQWIWFKFTSGPIDARSQEQKLKEVHHSIRILQCKNMLKQKLLLSHSS
;
A
#
# COMPACT_ATOMS: atom_id res chain seq x y z
N CYS A 1 23.94 -18.66 12.10
CA CYS A 1 24.80 -17.71 12.85
C CYS A 1 25.24 -18.25 14.20
N SER A 2 24.40 -18.97 14.95
CA SER A 2 24.75 -19.48 16.29
C SER A 2 25.92 -20.48 16.30
N ILE A 3 25.98 -21.40 15.34
CA ILE A 3 27.06 -22.41 15.29
C ILE A 3 28.42 -21.77 14.94
N VAL A 4 28.44 -20.87 13.95
CA VAL A 4 29.66 -20.16 13.53
C VAL A 4 30.13 -19.18 14.61
N GLY A 5 29.19 -18.50 15.28
CA GLY A 5 29.49 -17.66 16.45
C GLY A 5 30.10 -18.49 17.58
N VAL A 6 29.51 -19.64 17.94
CA VAL A 6 30.01 -20.51 19.01
C VAL A 6 31.38 -21.12 18.67
N LEU A 7 31.55 -21.64 17.44
CA LEU A 7 32.81 -22.27 17.01
C LEU A 7 33.98 -21.29 16.91
N ILE A 8 33.72 -19.98 16.81
CA ILE A 8 34.76 -18.97 16.67
C ILE A 8 34.95 -18.16 17.96
N LEU A 9 33.88 -17.76 18.65
CA LEU A 9 33.96 -17.04 19.93
C LEU A 9 34.47 -17.93 21.06
N ALA A 10 34.19 -19.24 21.05
CA ALA A 10 34.68 -20.15 22.09
C ALA A 10 36.22 -20.31 22.08
N PRO A 11 36.89 -20.64 20.96
CA PRO A 11 38.36 -20.78 20.95
C PRO A 11 39.09 -19.44 21.11
N VAL A 12 38.51 -18.34 20.60
CA VAL A 12 39.09 -16.99 20.78
C VAL A 12 39.07 -16.55 22.25
N ASN A 13 38.07 -16.98 23.04
CA ASN A 13 38.01 -16.66 24.48
C ASN A 13 38.77 -17.63 25.36
N TYR A 14 38.80 -18.91 25.00
CA TYR A 14 39.48 -19.94 25.78
C TYR A 14 41.01 -19.80 25.76
N THR A 15 41.58 -19.19 24.72
CA THR A 15 43.03 -19.03 24.55
C THR A 15 43.64 -17.87 25.35
N SER A 16 42.84 -17.13 26.12
CA SER A 16 43.33 -16.05 27.01
C SER A 16 43.62 -16.56 28.43
N ALA A 17 44.71 -17.31 28.60
CA ALA A 17 45.29 -17.51 29.92
C ALA A 17 45.85 -16.15 30.41
N GLY A 18 45.11 -15.48 31.30
CA GLY A 18 45.52 -14.20 31.91
C GLY A 18 46.79 -14.36 32.76
N PRO A 19 47.42 -13.24 33.17
CA PRO A 19 48.65 -13.27 33.95
C PRO A 19 48.43 -14.06 35.24
N SER A 20 49.32 -15.02 35.52
CA SER A 20 49.35 -15.77 36.76
C SER A 20 49.64 -14.82 37.93
N GLY A 21 48.59 -14.26 38.56
CA GLY A 21 48.84 -13.39 39.72
C GLY A 21 47.65 -12.75 40.42
N THR A 22 46.47 -12.60 39.81
CA THR A 22 45.42 -11.80 40.47
C THR A 22 44.03 -12.37 40.26
N LYS A 23 43.37 -12.65 41.40
CA LYS A 23 41.93 -12.84 41.67
C LYS A 23 41.10 -13.44 40.53
N ARG A 24 40.55 -14.64 40.80
CA ARG A 24 39.59 -15.40 39.97
C ARG A 24 38.75 -14.49 39.04
N PRO A 25 39.05 -14.44 37.74
CA PRO A 25 38.34 -13.56 36.82
C PRO A 25 36.88 -14.01 36.70
N ASN A 26 35.95 -13.05 36.76
CA ASN A 26 34.54 -13.33 36.53
C ASN A 26 34.37 -13.82 35.08
N SER A 27 33.48 -14.79 34.86
CA SER A 27 33.35 -15.48 33.58
C SER A 27 33.18 -14.51 32.40
N MET A 28 32.45 -13.40 32.58
CA MET A 28 32.24 -12.38 31.55
C MET A 28 33.49 -11.57 31.16
N GLU A 29 34.47 -11.39 32.05
CA GLU A 29 35.65 -10.56 31.77
C GLU A 29 36.66 -11.28 30.87
N ILE A 30 36.65 -12.62 30.90
CA ILE A 30 37.41 -13.48 29.99
C ILE A 30 36.94 -13.28 28.53
N PHE A 31 35.70 -12.82 28.34
CA PHE A 31 35.11 -12.57 27.02
C PHE A 31 35.44 -11.19 26.42
N THR A 32 36.16 -10.33 27.15
CA THR A 32 36.37 -8.94 26.77
C THR A 32 37.82 -8.65 26.34
N VAL A 33 37.96 -7.80 25.31
CA VAL A 33 39.23 -7.33 24.71
C VAL A 33 40.21 -6.70 25.72
N SER A 34 39.78 -6.46 26.97
CA SER A 34 40.60 -5.89 28.04
C SER A 34 41.70 -6.83 28.56
N ASN A 35 41.72 -8.13 28.20
CA ASN A 35 42.74 -9.09 28.66
C ASN A 35 44.00 -9.15 27.75
N VAL A 36 44.13 -8.29 26.73
CA VAL A 36 45.31 -8.29 25.84
C VAL A 36 46.34 -7.24 26.31
N PRO A 37 47.53 -7.64 26.79
CA PRO A 37 48.57 -6.69 27.21
C PRO A 37 49.10 -5.88 26.02
N LYS A 38 49.38 -4.60 26.26
CA LYS A 38 49.95 -3.68 25.25
C LYS A 38 51.31 -4.20 24.78
N GLY A 39 51.46 -4.48 23.48
CA GLY A 39 52.71 -4.96 22.87
C GLY A 39 52.78 -6.46 22.53
N SER A 40 51.66 -7.21 22.56
CA SER A 40 51.64 -8.64 22.24
C SER A 40 51.17 -8.93 20.80
N ASP A 41 51.85 -9.87 20.12
CA ASP A 41 51.54 -10.38 18.75
C ASP A 41 50.13 -11.01 18.61
N ARG A 42 49.39 -11.13 19.71
CA ARG A 42 48.09 -11.79 19.78
C ARG A 42 46.94 -10.95 19.21
N LEU A 43 47.09 -9.62 19.12
CA LEU A 43 46.06 -8.74 18.52
C LEU A 43 45.80 -9.08 17.04
N TRP A 44 46.84 -9.48 16.31
CA TRP A 44 46.74 -9.84 14.89
C TRP A 44 45.87 -11.09 14.67
N VAL A 45 45.88 -12.04 15.61
CA VAL A 45 45.01 -13.23 15.57
C VAL A 45 43.55 -12.84 15.73
N HIS A 46 43.22 -11.93 16.66
CA HIS A 46 41.86 -11.42 16.83
C HIS A 46 41.39 -10.65 15.59
N PHE A 47 42.24 -9.79 15.01
CA PHE A 47 41.95 -9.06 13.79
C PHE A 47 41.73 -10.00 12.59
N SER A 48 42.61 -10.99 12.42
CA SER A 48 42.50 -12.02 11.37
C SER A 48 41.21 -12.83 11.53
N CYS A 49 40.84 -13.17 12.77
CA CYS A 49 39.60 -13.88 13.06
C CYS A 49 38.37 -13.05 12.68
N LEU A 50 38.32 -11.76 13.04
CA LEU A 50 37.23 -10.86 12.65
C LEU A 50 37.15 -10.69 11.12
N CYS A 51 38.29 -10.58 10.44
CA CYS A 51 38.34 -10.52 8.98
C CYS A 51 37.77 -11.80 8.35
N PHE A 52 38.13 -12.97 8.88
CA PHE A 52 37.61 -14.25 8.41
C PHE A 52 36.11 -14.39 8.62
N ILE A 53 35.60 -14.01 9.80
CA ILE A 53 34.15 -14.00 10.09
C ILE A 53 33.43 -13.05 9.12
N SER A 54 33.95 -11.83 8.94
CA SER A 54 33.36 -10.84 8.04
C SER A 54 33.30 -11.36 6.61
N PHE A 55 34.39 -11.95 6.12
CA PHE A 55 34.45 -12.55 4.79
C PHE A 55 33.46 -13.72 4.65
N TYR A 56 33.37 -14.59 5.65
CA TYR A 56 32.45 -15.71 5.67
C TYR A 56 30.97 -15.27 5.66
N VAL A 57 30.64 -14.23 6.45
CA VAL A 57 29.30 -13.64 6.46
C VAL A 57 28.96 -13.06 5.08
N VAL A 58 29.85 -12.26 4.48
CA VAL A 58 29.65 -11.70 3.13
C VAL A 58 29.48 -12.81 2.09
N TYR A 59 30.26 -13.89 2.18
CA TYR A 59 30.13 -15.05 1.29
C TYR A 59 28.76 -15.73 1.40
N LEU A 60 28.27 -15.96 2.62
CA LEU A 60 26.93 -16.52 2.83
C LEU A 60 25.83 -15.58 2.34
N LEU A 61 25.94 -14.28 2.63
CA LEU A 61 24.99 -13.27 2.14
C LEU A 61 24.96 -13.26 0.61
N HIS A 62 26.12 -13.34 -0.05
CA HIS A 62 26.19 -13.37 -1.50
C HIS A 62 25.49 -14.61 -2.08
N LYS A 63 25.68 -15.78 -1.46
CA LYS A 63 25.01 -17.02 -1.87
C LYS A 63 23.49 -16.93 -1.73
N GLU A 64 22.99 -16.47 -0.58
CA GLU A 64 21.56 -16.29 -0.35
C GLU A 64 20.96 -15.21 -1.26
N TYR A 65 21.67 -14.11 -1.47
CA TYR A 65 21.24 -13.03 -2.34
C TYR A 65 21.07 -13.50 -3.78
N LYS A 66 21.97 -14.36 -4.27
CA LYS A 66 21.86 -14.96 -5.61
C LYS A 66 20.59 -15.80 -5.74
N GLU A 67 20.30 -16.65 -4.75
CA GLU A 67 19.09 -17.48 -4.72
C GLU A 67 17.81 -16.64 -4.63
N MET A 68 17.77 -15.63 -3.76
CA MET A 68 16.62 -14.72 -3.64
C MET A 68 16.39 -13.93 -4.93
N SER A 69 17.45 -13.45 -5.56
CA SER A 69 17.37 -12.71 -6.83
C SER A 69 16.86 -13.61 -7.95
N HIS A 70 17.33 -14.86 -8.03
CA HIS A 70 16.83 -15.83 -9.00
C HIS A 70 15.32 -16.07 -8.86
N LYS A 71 14.86 -16.36 -7.64
CA LYS A 71 13.42 -16.56 -7.34
C LYS A 71 12.58 -15.32 -7.66
N ARG A 72 13.10 -14.12 -7.40
CA ARG A 72 12.43 -12.85 -7.77
C ARG A 72 12.31 -12.70 -9.28
N ILE A 73 13.37 -12.98 -10.03
CA ILE A 73 13.38 -12.92 -11.50
C ILE A 73 12.41 -13.96 -12.07
N GLU A 74 12.40 -15.17 -11.54
CA GLU A 74 11.48 -16.24 -11.96
C GLU A 74 10.01 -15.84 -11.73
N ARG A 75 9.70 -15.29 -10.55
CA ARG A 75 8.38 -14.73 -10.24
C ARG A 75 7.98 -13.60 -11.20
N LEU A 76 8.91 -12.70 -11.53
CA LEU A 76 8.70 -11.62 -12.49
C LEU A 76 8.41 -12.15 -13.90
N LYS A 77 9.14 -13.18 -14.33
CA LYS A 77 8.91 -13.87 -15.62
C LYS A 77 7.56 -14.56 -15.66
N TYR A 78 7.17 -15.24 -14.58
CA TYR A 78 5.87 -15.92 -14.49
C TYR A 78 4.70 -14.92 -14.55
N HIS A 79 4.83 -13.77 -13.88
CA HIS A 79 3.80 -12.73 -13.85
C HIS A 79 3.95 -11.65 -14.93
N ARG A 80 4.61 -11.95 -16.06
CA ARG A 80 4.92 -10.99 -17.14
C ARG A 80 3.69 -10.30 -17.80
N LYS A 81 2.47 -10.73 -17.50
CA LYS A 81 1.23 -10.18 -18.07
C LYS A 81 0.44 -9.27 -17.11
N ARG A 82 1.07 -8.76 -16.06
CA ARG A 82 0.38 -7.82 -15.15
C ARG A 82 0.29 -6.42 -15.78
N PRO A 83 -0.86 -5.73 -15.68
CA PRO A 83 -1.02 -4.37 -16.18
C PRO A 83 0.00 -3.40 -15.54
N ASP A 84 0.38 -3.65 -14.28
CA ASP A 84 1.37 -2.87 -13.53
C ASP A 84 2.73 -2.71 -14.25
N GLN A 85 3.11 -3.65 -15.10
CA GLN A 85 4.38 -3.60 -15.84
C GLN A 85 4.34 -2.65 -17.05
N PHE A 86 3.15 -2.24 -17.49
CA PHE A 86 2.95 -1.35 -18.63
C PHE A 86 2.45 0.03 -18.21
N THR A 87 2.20 0.23 -16.92
CA THR A 87 1.74 1.50 -16.35
C THR A 87 2.89 2.24 -15.69
N ILE A 88 3.11 3.49 -16.09
CA ILE A 88 4.11 4.37 -15.48
C ILE A 88 3.39 5.44 -14.66
N LEU A 89 3.88 5.69 -13.44
CA LEU A 89 3.40 6.80 -12.63
C LEU A 89 4.23 8.04 -12.94
N VAL A 90 3.56 9.10 -13.40
CA VAL A 90 4.18 10.38 -13.73
C VAL A 90 3.69 11.42 -12.74
N GLN A 91 4.61 12.14 -12.10
CA GLN A 91 4.31 13.19 -11.12
C GLN A 91 4.87 14.54 -11.59
N GLY A 92 4.28 15.65 -11.13
CA GLY A 92 4.78 16.99 -11.43
C GLY A 92 4.46 17.50 -12.84
N ILE A 93 3.30 17.12 -13.40
CA ILE A 93 2.89 17.51 -14.75
C ILE A 93 2.45 18.99 -14.76
N PRO A 94 3.01 19.84 -15.65
CA PRO A 94 2.57 21.22 -15.78
C PRO A 94 1.19 21.31 -16.45
N VAL A 95 0.37 22.26 -15.99
CA VAL A 95 -0.93 22.57 -16.61
C VAL A 95 -0.71 23.16 -18.00
N CYS A 96 -1.52 22.75 -18.98
CA CYS A 96 -1.50 23.35 -20.30
C CYS A 96 -1.97 24.81 -20.24
N ALA A 97 -1.20 25.73 -20.81
CA ALA A 97 -1.59 27.15 -20.88
C ALA A 97 -2.88 27.37 -21.70
N ASP A 98 -3.07 26.62 -22.78
CA ASP A 98 -4.19 26.83 -23.71
C ASP A 98 -5.50 26.19 -23.24
N HIS A 99 -5.42 24.99 -22.64
CA HIS A 99 -6.60 24.18 -22.30
C HIS A 99 -6.88 24.11 -20.80
N GLY A 100 -5.96 24.57 -19.92
CA GLY A 100 -6.14 24.54 -18.46
C GLY A 100 -6.26 23.14 -17.84
N ILE A 101 -6.01 22.08 -18.62
CA ILE A 101 -6.18 20.68 -18.22
C ILE A 101 -4.83 19.96 -18.30
N TYR A 102 -4.50 19.15 -17.30
CA TYR A 102 -3.25 18.38 -17.26
C TYR A 102 -3.15 17.35 -18.40
N GLY A 103 -4.26 16.74 -18.78
CA GLY A 103 -4.32 15.64 -19.73
C GLY A 103 -3.82 15.96 -21.14
N CYS A 104 -4.02 17.20 -21.63
CA CYS A 104 -3.58 17.58 -22.97
C CYS A 104 -2.05 17.56 -23.12
N ASN A 105 -1.31 18.03 -22.10
CA ASN A 105 0.15 18.04 -22.10
C ASN A 105 0.70 16.62 -22.03
N VAL A 106 0.10 15.77 -21.21
CA VAL A 106 0.47 14.35 -21.08
C VAL A 106 0.27 13.66 -22.42
N ASP A 107 -0.92 13.77 -22.99
CA ASP A 107 -1.28 13.06 -24.20
C ASP A 107 -0.40 13.48 -25.39
N HIS A 108 -0.21 14.78 -25.59
CA HIS A 108 0.65 15.30 -26.65
C HIS A 108 2.13 14.93 -26.45
N PHE A 109 2.65 15.01 -25.22
CA PHE A 109 4.04 14.66 -24.95
C PHE A 109 4.31 13.18 -25.18
N PHE A 110 3.46 12.30 -24.64
CA PHE A 110 3.68 10.85 -24.73
C PHE A 110 3.37 10.30 -26.11
N SER A 111 2.32 10.77 -26.79
CA SER A 111 2.02 10.36 -28.17
C SER A 111 3.12 10.76 -29.15
N LYS A 112 3.75 11.93 -28.94
CA LYS A 112 4.84 12.41 -29.81
C LYS A 112 6.14 11.62 -29.64
N HIS A 113 6.48 11.22 -28.41
CA HIS A 113 7.77 10.57 -28.12
C HIS A 113 7.69 9.03 -28.11
N TYR A 114 6.52 8.45 -27.88
CA TYR A 114 6.35 7.01 -27.70
C TYR A 114 5.23 6.45 -28.58
N GLN A 115 5.60 5.64 -29.57
CA GLN A 115 4.64 4.96 -30.46
C GLN A 115 3.84 3.86 -29.76
N THR A 116 4.32 3.36 -28.62
CA THR A 116 3.66 2.32 -27.81
C THR A 116 2.72 2.89 -26.74
N TYR A 117 2.54 4.22 -26.73
CA TYR A 117 1.62 4.87 -25.81
C TYR A 117 0.17 4.50 -26.15
N GLN A 118 -0.60 4.10 -25.14
CA GLN A 118 -1.98 3.66 -25.31
C GLN A 118 -2.99 4.63 -24.69
N SER A 119 -2.78 5.02 -23.43
CA SER A 119 -3.68 5.91 -22.71
C SER A 119 -3.03 6.45 -21.44
N TYR A 120 -3.70 7.44 -20.84
CA TYR A 120 -3.36 8.00 -19.53
C TYR A 120 -4.58 8.02 -18.62
N GLN A 121 -4.33 8.02 -17.31
CA GLN A 121 -5.35 8.23 -16.28
C GLN A 121 -4.85 9.29 -15.31
N ILE A 122 -5.63 10.36 -15.12
CA ILE A 122 -5.30 11.40 -14.14
C ILE A 122 -5.81 10.94 -12.78
N LEU A 123 -4.90 10.89 -11.80
CA LEU A 123 -5.24 10.70 -10.39
C LEU A 123 -5.69 12.04 -9.83
N HIS A 124 -6.96 12.14 -9.47
CA HIS A 124 -7.50 13.28 -8.73
C HIS A 124 -7.43 13.02 -7.24
N ASP A 125 -7.33 14.07 -6.43
CA ASP A 125 -7.38 13.96 -4.98
C ASP A 125 -8.74 13.35 -4.57
N ASN A 126 -8.68 12.09 -4.13
CA ASN A 126 -9.85 11.27 -3.80
C ASN A 126 -10.57 11.74 -2.53
N GLY A 127 -10.05 12.72 -1.79
CA GLY A 127 -10.69 13.22 -0.55
C GLY A 127 -12.15 13.67 -0.77
N ASN A 128 -12.46 14.25 -1.93
CA ASN A 128 -13.84 14.62 -2.28
C ASN A 128 -14.69 13.41 -2.70
N ILE A 129 -14.10 12.39 -3.32
CA ILE A 129 -14.84 11.21 -3.79
C ILE A 129 -15.14 10.28 -2.62
N GLU A 130 -14.18 10.07 -1.73
CA GLU A 130 -14.35 9.27 -0.50
C GLU A 130 -15.35 9.91 0.45
N SER A 131 -15.33 11.24 0.60
CA SER A 131 -16.33 11.95 1.40
C SER A 131 -17.72 11.85 0.79
N LEU A 132 -17.86 11.99 -0.54
CA LEU A 132 -19.14 11.77 -1.24
C LEU A 132 -19.64 10.33 -1.13
N GLN A 133 -18.76 9.33 -1.23
CA GLN A 133 -19.11 7.91 -1.07
C GLN A 133 -19.52 7.60 0.38
N LYS A 134 -18.83 8.19 1.36
CA LYS A 134 -19.17 8.08 2.78
C LYS A 134 -20.51 8.75 3.08
N LEU A 135 -20.80 9.89 2.47
CA LEU A 135 -22.10 10.55 2.56
C LEU A 135 -23.21 9.69 1.94
N ALA A 136 -22.98 9.12 0.75
CA ALA A 136 -23.94 8.25 0.08
C ALA A 136 -24.27 7.00 0.93
N SER A 137 -23.25 6.31 1.44
CA SER A 137 -23.43 5.13 2.30
C SER A 137 -24.10 5.48 3.65
N SER A 138 -23.83 6.66 4.21
CA SER A 138 -24.51 7.17 5.42
C SER A 138 -25.99 7.46 5.16
N LEU A 139 -26.31 8.07 4.01
CA LEU A 139 -27.69 8.32 3.59
C LEU A 139 -28.44 7.01 3.36
N GLU A 140 -27.83 6.03 2.71
CA GLU A 140 -28.40 4.70 2.51
C GLU A 140 -28.70 4.02 3.85
N LYS A 141 -27.76 4.03 4.79
CA LYS A 141 -27.98 3.52 6.15
C LYS A 141 -29.08 4.28 6.90
N GLN A 142 -29.23 5.59 6.68
CA GLN A 142 -30.33 6.35 7.27
C GLN A 142 -31.67 6.01 6.63
N ILE A 143 -31.70 5.78 5.31
CA ILE A 143 -32.90 5.35 4.59
C ILE A 143 -33.32 3.97 5.08
N GLU A 144 -32.38 3.04 5.23
CA GLU A 144 -32.69 1.70 5.72
C GLU A 144 -33.16 1.74 7.17
N ARG A 145 -32.50 2.49 8.06
CA ARG A 145 -33.01 2.71 9.43
C ARG A 145 -34.40 3.34 9.46
N LYS A 146 -34.66 4.35 8.64
CA LYS A 146 -36.01 4.95 8.54
C LYS A 146 -37.02 4.01 7.90
N ARG A 147 -36.59 3.11 7.01
CA ARG A 147 -37.42 2.06 6.39
C ARG A 147 -37.77 1.00 7.41
N ASP A 148 -36.82 0.53 8.21
CA ASP A 148 -37.02 -0.42 9.30
C ASP A 148 -37.86 0.19 10.43
N THR A 149 -37.59 1.45 10.80
CA THR A 149 -38.44 2.19 11.75
C THR A 149 -39.85 2.37 11.18
N ARG A 150 -39.99 2.70 9.88
CA ARG A 150 -41.30 2.72 9.22
C ARG A 150 -41.90 1.34 9.13
N ARG A 151 -41.14 0.26 9.01
CA ARG A 151 -41.65 -1.12 8.95
C ARG A 151 -42.16 -1.55 10.31
N CYS A 152 -41.43 -1.30 11.40
CA CYS A 152 -41.86 -1.51 12.77
C CYS A 152 -43.08 -0.63 13.10
N ASN A 153 -43.04 0.66 12.74
CA ASN A 153 -44.19 1.55 12.89
C ASN A 153 -45.35 1.17 11.97
N PHE A 154 -45.10 0.58 10.80
CA PHE A 154 -46.10 0.09 9.86
C PHE A 154 -46.72 -1.21 10.35
N TRP A 155 -45.97 -2.08 11.02
CA TRP A 155 -46.51 -3.25 11.71
C TRP A 155 -47.29 -2.85 12.95
N GLN A 156 -46.79 -1.89 13.73
CA GLN A 156 -47.50 -1.31 14.87
C GLN A 156 -48.74 -0.53 14.41
N TRP A 157 -48.67 0.18 13.28
CA TRP A 157 -49.79 0.85 12.64
C TRP A 157 -50.74 -0.13 11.96
N ILE A 158 -50.30 -1.22 11.33
CA ILE A 158 -51.17 -2.30 10.83
C ILE A 158 -51.94 -2.88 12.00
N TRP A 159 -51.27 -3.12 13.12
CA TRP A 159 -51.90 -3.61 14.34
C TRP A 159 -52.92 -2.60 14.91
N PHE A 160 -52.57 -1.30 14.87
CA PHE A 160 -53.47 -0.21 15.24
C PHE A 160 -54.60 0.04 14.22
N LYS A 161 -54.39 -0.32 12.95
CA LYS A 161 -55.34 -0.13 11.84
C LYS A 161 -56.33 -1.26 11.73
N PHE A 162 -55.89 -2.47 12.05
CA PHE A 162 -56.75 -3.61 12.28
C PHE A 162 -57.71 -3.35 13.46
N THR A 163 -57.35 -2.40 14.33
CA THR A 163 -58.17 -1.92 15.45
C THR A 163 -58.85 -0.55 15.21
N SER A 164 -58.49 0.22 14.18
CA SER A 164 -59.11 1.53 13.86
C SER A 164 -58.87 2.01 12.41
N GLY A 165 -59.89 2.55 11.71
CA GLY A 165 -59.94 2.78 10.24
C GLY A 165 -58.88 3.67 9.52
N PRO A 166 -58.93 3.82 8.18
CA PRO A 166 -57.75 4.02 7.30
C PRO A 166 -57.43 5.49 6.89
N ILE A 167 -56.13 5.82 6.69
CA ILE A 167 -55.67 7.06 6.01
C ILE A 167 -54.52 6.79 4.98
N ASP A 168 -54.50 7.66 3.97
CA ASP A 168 -54.04 7.61 2.57
C ASP A 168 -52.52 7.56 2.28
N ALA A 169 -52.11 6.62 1.40
CA ALA A 169 -50.74 6.36 0.97
C ALA A 169 -50.38 6.95 -0.40
N ARG A 170 -51.34 7.55 -1.12
CA ARG A 170 -51.22 7.91 -2.54
C ARG A 170 -50.28 9.09 -2.80
N SER A 171 -50.18 10.03 -1.85
CA SER A 171 -49.39 11.26 -1.98
C SER A 171 -47.86 11.02 -1.95
N GLN A 172 -47.40 10.01 -1.22
CA GLN A 172 -45.95 9.73 -1.08
C GLN A 172 -45.38 9.06 -2.33
N GLU A 173 -46.17 8.27 -3.05
CA GLU A 173 -45.74 7.61 -4.29
C GLU A 173 -45.50 8.60 -5.43
N GLN A 174 -46.27 9.68 -5.51
CA GLN A 174 -46.09 10.72 -6.53
C GLN A 174 -44.74 11.43 -6.37
N LYS A 175 -44.34 11.78 -5.15
CA LYS A 175 -43.03 12.42 -4.89
C LYS A 175 -41.85 11.51 -5.24
N LEU A 176 -41.99 10.20 -5.02
CA LEU A 176 -40.93 9.25 -5.37
C LEU A 176 -40.75 9.11 -6.89
N LYS A 177 -41.86 9.13 -7.64
CA LYS A 177 -41.83 9.09 -9.10
C LYS A 177 -41.17 10.34 -9.69
N GLU A 178 -41.41 11.50 -9.12
CA GLU A 178 -40.83 12.78 -9.55
C GLU A 178 -39.30 12.83 -9.34
N VAL A 179 -38.82 12.36 -8.19
CA VAL A 179 -37.38 12.31 -7.88
C VAL A 179 -36.65 11.34 -8.81
N HIS A 180 -37.23 10.15 -9.05
CA HIS A 180 -36.63 9.17 -9.96
C HIS A 180 -36.55 9.73 -11.39
N HIS A 181 -37.59 10.46 -11.82
CA HIS A 181 -37.60 11.10 -13.13
C HIS A 181 -36.49 12.16 -13.25
N SER A 182 -36.27 12.96 -12.20
CA SER A 182 -35.23 14.00 -12.19
C SER A 182 -33.82 13.42 -12.29
N ILE A 183 -33.55 12.31 -11.58
CA ILE A 183 -32.25 11.60 -11.64
C ILE A 183 -31.98 11.11 -13.07
N ARG A 184 -32.98 10.54 -13.74
CA ARG A 184 -32.83 10.03 -15.11
C ARG A 184 -32.52 11.13 -16.12
N ILE A 185 -33.15 12.29 -15.97
CA ILE A 185 -32.88 13.47 -16.83
C ILE A 185 -31.44 13.97 -16.62
N LEU A 186 -30.98 14.04 -15.37
CA LEU A 186 -29.61 14.46 -15.03
C LEU A 186 -28.55 13.51 -15.60
N GLN A 187 -28.79 12.19 -15.52
CA GLN A 187 -27.92 11.19 -16.13
C GLN A 187 -27.84 11.35 -17.66
N CYS A 188 -28.97 11.56 -18.34
CA CYS A 188 -29.00 11.84 -19.78
C CYS A 188 -28.24 13.12 -20.15
N LYS A 189 -28.40 14.20 -19.38
CA LYS A 189 -27.66 15.46 -19.61
C LYS A 189 -26.15 15.26 -19.47
N ASN A 190 -25.69 14.51 -18.49
CA ASN A 190 -24.26 14.22 -18.32
C ASN A 190 -23.70 13.35 -19.44
N MET A 191 -24.45 12.35 -19.90
CA MET A 191 -24.09 11.51 -21.05
C MET A 191 -24.01 12.32 -22.35
N LEU A 192 -24.96 13.24 -22.58
CA LEU A 192 -24.94 14.13 -23.74
C LEU A 192 -23.78 15.13 -23.68
N LYS A 193 -23.48 15.67 -22.50
CA LYS A 193 -22.33 16.58 -22.32
C LYS A 193 -21.01 15.85 -22.58
N GLN A 194 -20.87 14.59 -22.16
CA GLN A 194 -19.72 13.76 -22.52
C GLN A 194 -19.63 13.51 -24.03
N LYS A 195 -20.75 13.23 -24.72
CA LYS A 195 -20.76 13.06 -26.17
C LYS A 195 -20.40 14.34 -26.94
N LEU A 196 -20.90 15.50 -26.49
CA LEU A 196 -20.59 16.79 -27.12
C LEU A 196 -19.13 17.21 -26.91
N LEU A 197 -18.54 16.88 -25.76
CA LEU A 197 -17.11 17.09 -25.52
C LEU A 197 -16.24 16.19 -26.39
N LEU A 198 -16.72 14.99 -26.74
CA LEU A 198 -16.05 14.09 -27.69
C LEU A 198 -16.20 14.55 -29.15
N SER A 199 -17.35 15.13 -29.54
CA SER A 199 -17.57 15.63 -30.92
C SER A 199 -16.89 16.97 -31.21
N HIS A 200 -16.53 17.76 -30.20
CA HIS A 200 -15.80 19.01 -30.37
C HIS A 200 -14.27 18.82 -30.40
N SER A 201 -13.82 17.57 -30.19
CA SER A 201 -12.41 17.12 -30.17
C SER A 201 -12.03 16.27 -31.40
N SER A 202 -12.91 16.20 -32.41
CA SER A 202 -12.66 15.62 -33.75
C SER A 202 -12.78 16.71 -34.80
#